data_AF-A0A6A6QZW3-F1
#
_entry.id   AF-A0A6A6QZW3-F1
#
_cell.length_a   1.000
_cell.length_b   1.000
_cell.length_c   1.000
_cell.angle_alpha   90.00
_cell.angle_beta   90.00
_cell.angle_gamma   90.00
#
_symmetry.space_group_name_H-M   'P 1'
#
loop_
_entity.id
_entity.type
_entity.pdbx_description
1 polymer ?
#
loop_
_entity_poly.entity_id
_entity_poly.type
_entity_poly.pdbx_seq_one_letter_code
_entity_poly.pdbx_strand_id
1 'polypeptide(L)' 'RSCAACTKSKTRCDSRLPKCSNCISKKIDCLYAEGALRNIGRKSLGSPKASTTSSGNAD' A
#
# COMPACT_ATOMS: atom_id res chain seq x y z
N ARG A 1 3.60 -15.21 -4.00
CA ARG A 1 3.29 -13.76 -4.18
C ARG A 1 2.39 -13.32 -3.03
N SER A 2 2.69 -12.22 -2.35
CA SER A 2 1.87 -11.74 -1.24
C SER A 2 0.77 -10.79 -1.72
N CYS A 3 -0.42 -10.87 -1.12
CA CYS A 3 -1.48 -9.90 -1.37
C CYS A 3 -1.11 -8.52 -0.82
N ALA A 4 -1.79 -7.46 -1.28
CA ALA A 4 -1.54 -6.08 -0.89
C ALA A 4 -1.64 -5.86 0.63
N ALA A 5 -2.61 -6.51 1.28
CA ALA A 5 -2.78 -6.45 2.73
C ALA A 5 -1.58 -7.06 3.48
N CYS A 6 -1.15 -8.26 3.10
CA CYS A 6 0.01 -8.91 3.71
C CYS A 6 1.31 -8.14 3.47
N THR A 7 1.49 -7.58 2.26
CA THR A 7 2.63 -6.73 1.92
C THR A 7 2.63 -5.45 2.78
N LYS A 8 1.47 -4.78 2.92
CA LYS A 8 1.32 -3.58 3.76
C LYS A 8 1.60 -3.88 5.23
N SER A 9 1.13 -5.02 5.73
CA SER A 9 1.34 -5.46 7.11
C SER A 9 2.69 -6.14 7.33
N LYS A 10 3.52 -6.32 6.30
CA LYS A 10 4.81 -7.06 6.35
C LYS A 10 4.66 -8.46 6.96
N THR A 11 3.58 -9.16 6.63
CA THR A 11 3.29 -10.51 7.13
C THR A 11 3.47 -11.56 6.03
N ARG A 12 3.72 -12.81 6.42
CA ARG A 12 3.67 -13.94 5.49
C ARG A 12 2.25 -14.10 4.95
N CYS A 13 2.14 -14.23 3.63
CA CYS A 13 0.89 -14.52 2.92
C CYS A 13 0.88 -16.00 2.53
N ASP A 14 -0.16 -16.72 2.94
CA ASP A 14 -0.38 -18.15 2.60
C ASP A 14 -0.88 -18.36 1.15
N SER A 15 -1.11 -17.28 0.40
CA SER A 15 -1.48 -17.30 -1.02
C SER A 15 -2.69 -18.18 -1.39
N ARG A 16 -3.58 -18.48 -0.43
CA ARG A 16 -4.81 -19.23 -0.71
C ARG A 16 -5.81 -18.37 -1.50
N LEU A 17 -6.61 -19.05 -2.33
CA LEU A 17 -7.69 -18.47 -3.12
C LEU A 17 -9.04 -18.96 -2.56
N PRO A 18 -10.08 -18.10 -2.53
CA PRO A 18 -10.15 -16.73 -3.05
C PRO A 18 -9.51 -15.66 -2.14
N LYS A 19 -9.27 -15.96 -0.85
CA LYS A 19 -8.64 -15.04 0.11
C LYS A 19 -7.58 -15.78 0.95
N CYS A 20 -6.54 -15.05 1.36
CA CYS A 20 -5.51 -15.55 2.27
C CYS A 20 -6.06 -15.80 3.69
N SER A 21 -5.55 -16.77 4.44
CA SER A 21 -5.97 -17.07 5.82
C SER A 21 -5.89 -15.84 6.71
N ASN A 22 -4.81 -15.06 6.63
CA ASN A 22 -4.66 -13.82 7.40
C ASN A 22 -5.76 -12.79 7.09
N CYS A 23 -6.15 -12.72 5.83
CA CYS A 23 -7.14 -11.79 5.31
C CYS A 23 -8.56 -12.21 5.75
N ILE A 24 -8.83 -13.51 5.76
CA ILE A 24 -10.08 -14.12 6.24
C ILE A 24 -10.23 -13.86 7.74
N SER A 25 -9.21 -14.17 8.54
CA SER A 25 -9.25 -13.98 10.00
C SER A 25 -9.45 -12.52 10.38
N LYS A 26 -8.83 -11.59 9.64
CA LYS A 26 -8.99 -10.14 9.85
C LYS A 26 -10.27 -9.59 9.22
N LYS A 27 -11.01 -10.38 8.43
CA LYS A 27 -12.20 -9.97 7.66
C LYS A 27 -11.97 -8.73 6.79
N ILE A 28 -10.78 -8.63 6.19
CA ILE A 28 -10.40 -7.53 5.30
C ILE A 28 -10.35 -7.98 3.84
N ASP A 29 -10.20 -7.01 2.93
CA ASP A 29 -10.01 -7.28 1.52
C ASP A 29 -8.65 -7.92 1.21
N CYS A 30 -8.70 -9.00 0.44
CA CYS A 30 -7.53 -9.74 -0.03
C CYS A 30 -7.35 -9.46 -1.52
N LEU A 31 -6.59 -8.41 -1.84
CA LEU A 31 -6.29 -8.05 -3.22
C LEU A 31 -4.87 -8.51 -3.54
N TYR A 32 -4.72 -9.48 -4.42
CA TYR A 32 -3.44 -9.74 -5.07
C TYR A 32 -3.30 -8.65 -6.13
N ALA A 33 -2.36 -7.73 -5.94
CA ALA A 33 -2.20 -6.56 -6.81
C ALA A 33 -1.70 -7.01 -8.19
N GLU A 34 -2.57 -7.54 -9.06
CA GLU A 34 -2.29 -7.82 -10.46
C GLU A 34 -1.62 -6.61 -11.08
N GLY A 35 -0.45 -6.85 -11.68
CA GLY A 35 0.65 -5.89 -11.84
C GLY A 35 0.19 -4.44 -11.96
N ALA A 36 0.54 -3.62 -10.95
CA ALA A 36 0.36 -2.18 -11.02
C ALA A 36 0.88 -1.73 -12.38
N LEU A 37 -0.05 -1.32 -13.26
CA LEU A 37 0.26 -0.83 -14.58
C LEU A 37 1.28 0.28 -14.38
N ARG A 38 2.54 -0.04 -14.67
CA ARG A 38 3.57 0.95 -14.88
C ARG A 38 3.03 1.82 -16.01
N ASN A 39 2.72 3.08 -15.72
CA ASN A 39 3.48 4.22 -16.23
C ASN A 39 2.61 5.50 -16.36
N ILE A 40 3.28 6.65 -16.16
CA ILE A 40 2.94 8.03 -16.55
C ILE A 40 1.88 8.81 -15.73
N GLY A 41 2.34 9.49 -14.68
CA GLY A 41 2.18 10.94 -14.58
C GLY A 41 0.79 11.54 -14.40
N ARG A 42 0.01 11.14 -13.40
CA ARG A 42 -1.09 11.98 -12.89
C ARG A 42 -1.07 12.02 -11.37
N LYS A 43 -0.64 13.19 -10.88
CA LYS A 43 -0.89 13.78 -9.55
C LYS A 43 -1.69 12.89 -8.58
N SER A 44 -0.95 12.25 -7.69
CA SER A 44 -1.24 12.08 -6.26
C SER A 44 -2.72 12.24 -5.86
N LEU A 45 -3.46 11.14 -5.73
CA LEU A 45 -4.57 11.10 -4.79
C LEU A 45 -4.00 11.24 -3.37
N GLY A 46 -4.51 12.24 -2.64
CA GLY A 46 -4.42 12.45 -1.20
C GLY A 46 -3.37 11.65 -0.43
N SER A 47 -2.22 12.28 -0.20
CA SER A 47 -1.35 11.93 0.93
C SER A 47 -1.88 12.64 2.19
N PRO A 48 -2.31 11.94 3.25
CA PRO A 48 -2.61 12.60 4.51
C PRO A 48 -1.29 12.93 5.23
N LYS A 49 -1.04 14.24 5.37
CA LYS A 49 -0.38 14.97 6.47
C LYS A 49 1.04 14.57 6.92
N ALA A 50 1.98 15.48 6.66
CA ALA A 50 3.16 15.91 7.44
C ALA A 50 4.26 16.25 6.40
N SER A 51 4.79 17.48 6.27
CA SER A 51 5.60 18.13 7.30
C SER A 51 5.96 19.54 6.83
N THR A 52 5.73 20.51 7.71
CA THR A 52 6.48 21.75 7.95
C THR A 52 7.66 22.06 7.01
N THR A 53 7.61 23.19 6.28
CA THR A 53 8.80 23.84 5.72
C THR A 53 9.13 25.07 6.58
N SER A 54 10.23 24.97 7.32
CA SER A 54 10.92 26.03 8.05
C SER A 54 12.17 26.45 7.26
N SER A 55 12.58 27.71 7.43
CA SER A 55 13.90 28.32 7.11
C SER A 55 14.12 28.70 5.63
N GLY A 56 14.55 29.90 5.22
CA GLY A 56 15.38 30.94 5.83
C GLY A 56 16.67 31.05 4.99
N ASN A 57 16.91 32.16 4.27
CA ASN A 57 18.20 32.42 3.60
C ASN A 57 18.53 33.92 3.63
N ALA A 58 19.79 34.19 3.97
CA ALA A 58 20.45 35.48 3.96
C ALA A 58 21.05 35.76 2.57
N ASP A 59 20.92 37.01 2.12
CA ASP A 59 21.98 37.76 1.44
C ASP A 59 21.77 39.25 1.80
#